data_AF-A0A916WAR1-F1
#
_entry.id   AF-A0A916WAR1-F1
#
_cell.length_a   1.000
_cell.length_b   1.000
_cell.length_c   1.000
_cell.angle_alpha   90.00
_cell.angle_beta   90.00
_cell.angle_gamma   90.00
#
_symmetry.space_group_name_H-M   'P 1'
#
loop_
_entity.id
_entity.type
_entity.pdbx_description
1 polymer ?
#
loop_
_entity_poly.entity_id
_entity_poly.type
_entity_poly.pdbx_seq_one_letter_code
_entity_poly.pdbx_strand_id
1 'polypeptide(L)'
;MPLEEAIPGFLIAGFVTIITGLTLFTLFLWNRKVTPAFIWVIIHFILLTVTFYYGYQAITTNPPQPMASEEHSFLIGMAGVSWILSMFSLGIAIFQFTKIIKRRGA
;
A
#
# COMPACT_ATOMS: atom_id res chain seq x y z
N MET A 1 14.99 -11.78 -14.53
CA MET A 1 14.56 -11.55 -15.93
C MET A 1 14.38 -10.05 -16.07
N PRO A 2 15.06 -9.39 -17.00
CA PRO A 2 14.91 -7.95 -17.16
C PRO A 2 13.46 -7.63 -17.54
N LEU A 3 12.84 -6.65 -16.87
CA LEU A 3 11.56 -6.10 -17.30
C LEU A 3 11.73 -5.42 -18.65
N GLU A 4 10.71 -5.54 -19.52
CA GLU A 4 10.65 -4.73 -20.73
C GLU A 4 10.61 -3.24 -20.36
N GLU A 5 11.31 -2.40 -21.12
CA GLU A 5 11.56 -0.99 -20.81
C GLU A 5 10.30 -0.16 -20.50
N ALA A 6 9.17 -0.50 -21.14
CA ALA A 6 7.90 0.20 -20.95
C ALA A 6 7.17 -0.19 -19.65
N ILE A 7 7.41 -1.40 -19.13
CA ILE A 7 6.62 -1.99 -18.03
C ILE A 7 6.80 -1.23 -16.70
N PRO A 8 8.02 -0.82 -16.29
CA PRO A 8 8.20 -0.07 -15.05
C PRO A 8 7.39 1.24 -15.03
N GLY A 9 7.35 1.94 -16.17
CA GLY A 9 6.56 3.17 -16.33
C GLY A 9 5.06 2.92 -16.17
N PHE A 10 4.52 1.90 -16.83
CA PHE A 10 3.10 1.53 -16.69
C PHE A 10 2.75 1.10 -15.27
N LEU A 11 3.65 0.38 -14.59
CA LEU A 11 3.43 -0.10 -13.24
C LEU A 11 3.37 1.05 -12.23
N ILE A 12 4.29 2.02 -12.34
CA ILE A 12 4.26 3.25 -11.53
C ILE A 12 3.00 4.05 -11.82
N ALA A 13 2.70 4.30 -13.10
CA ALA A 13 1.55 5.12 -13.49
C ALA A 13 0.23 4.53 -12.99
N GLY A 14 0.03 3.22 -13.14
CA GLY A 14 -1.15 2.52 -12.65
C GLY A 14 -1.28 2.59 -11.13
N PHE A 15 -0.18 2.32 -10.41
CA PHE A 15 -0.17 2.35 -8.95
C PHE A 15 -0.48 3.76 -8.41
N VAL A 16 0.19 4.79 -8.94
CA VAL A 16 -0.03 6.19 -8.54
C VAL A 16 -1.47 6.60 -8.80
N THR A 17 -2.01 6.29 -9.99
CA THR A 17 -3.39 6.64 -10.35
C THR A 17 -4.39 6.06 -9.35
N ILE A 18 -4.25 4.78 -9.00
CA ILE A 18 -5.16 4.10 -8.06
C ILE A 18 -5.01 4.66 -6.65
N ILE A 19 -3.78 4.77 -6.13
CA ILE A 19 -3.54 5.26 -4.77
C ILE A 19 -4.02 6.69 -4.59
N THR A 20 -3.73 7.57 -5.56
CA THR A 20 -4.22 8.95 -5.51
C THR A 20 -5.74 9.00 -5.57
N GLY A 21 -6.37 8.26 -6.49
CA GLY A 21 -7.83 8.19 -6.59
C GLY A 21 -8.51 7.71 -5.30
N LEU A 22 -8.02 6.62 -4.71
CA LEU A 22 -8.53 6.08 -3.45
C LEU A 22 -8.28 7.01 -2.26
N THR A 23 -7.14 7.68 -2.22
CA THR A 23 -6.81 8.66 -1.17
C THR A 23 -7.79 9.84 -1.25
N LEU A 24 -8.00 10.41 -2.43
CA LEU A 24 -8.95 11.51 -2.63
C LEU A 24 -10.38 11.09 -2.28
N PHE A 25 -10.81 9.90 -2.70
CA PHE A 25 -12.11 9.36 -2.33
C PHE A 25 -12.27 9.19 -0.82
N THR A 26 -11.23 8.71 -0.14
CA THR A 26 -11.21 8.55 1.32
C THR A 26 -11.29 9.90 2.03
N LEU A 27 -10.55 10.92 1.56
CA LEU A 27 -10.63 12.28 2.08
C LEU A 27 -12.02 12.91 1.86
N PHE A 28 -12.61 12.69 0.69
CA PHE A 28 -13.97 13.12 0.40
C PHE A 28 -15.00 12.50 1.37
N LEU A 29 -14.87 11.19 1.64
CA LEU A 29 -15.74 10.51 2.61
C LEU A 29 -15.51 11.00 4.04
N TRP A 30 -14.26 11.26 4.42
CA TRP A 30 -13.92 11.81 5.73
C TRP A 30 -14.59 13.17 5.95
N ASN A 31 -14.57 14.06 4.95
CA ASN A 31 -15.24 15.36 5.07
C ASN A 31 -16.76 15.24 5.35
N ARG A 32 -17.41 14.15 4.92
CA ARG A 32 -18.84 13.90 5.20
C ARG A 32 -19.10 13.21 6.53
N LYS A 33 -18.15 12.40 7.01
CA LYS A 33 -18.26 11.65 8.27
C LYS A 33 -16.91 11.65 8.96
N VAL A 34 -16.77 12.47 9.99
CA VAL A 34 -15.54 12.49 10.80
C VAL A 34 -15.50 11.24 11.66
N THR A 35 -14.72 10.25 11.22
CA THR A 35 -14.47 9.02 11.99
C THR A 35 -12.97 8.75 12.08
N PRO A 36 -12.48 8.25 13.22
CA PRO A 36 -11.07 7.90 13.37
C PRO A 36 -10.66 6.72 12.47
N ALA A 37 -11.63 5.97 11.93
CA ALA A 37 -11.37 4.87 11.00
C ALA A 37 -10.69 5.34 9.71
N PHE A 38 -10.97 6.57 9.25
CA PHE A 38 -10.33 7.13 8.06
C PHE A 38 -8.82 7.32 8.22
N ILE A 39 -8.34 7.61 9.44
CA ILE A 39 -6.90 7.73 9.73
C ILE A 39 -6.20 6.39 9.45
N TRP A 40 -6.80 5.28 9.87
CA TRP A 40 -6.27 3.93 9.64
C TRP A 40 -6.28 3.53 8.16
N VAL A 41 -7.24 4.03 7.37
CA VAL A 41 -7.23 3.86 5.90
C VAL A 41 -6.07 4.63 5.26
N ILE A 42 -5.80 5.86 5.72
CA ILE A 42 -4.68 6.66 5.22
C ILE A 42 -3.33 6.01 5.58
N ILE A 43 -3.17 5.54 6.82
CA ILE A 43 -1.98 4.77 7.24
C ILE A 43 -1.81 3.52 6.36
N HIS A 44 -2.89 2.81 6.05
CA HIS A 44 -2.87 1.67 5.15
C HIS A 44 -2.32 2.04 3.76
N PHE A 45 -2.78 3.14 3.14
CA PHE A 45 -2.28 3.59 1.84
C PHE A 45 -0.80 4.02 1.86
N ILE A 46 -0.34 4.65 2.95
CA ILE A 46 1.08 5.01 3.12
C ILE A 46 1.93 3.74 3.17
N LEU A 47 1.56 2.75 4.00
CA LEU A 47 2.28 1.48 4.11
C LEU A 47 2.20 0.65 2.82
N LEU A 48 1.10 0.74 2.09
CA LEU A 48 0.95 0.09 0.79
C LEU A 48 1.87 0.72 -0.26
N THR A 49 2.09 2.04 -0.20
CA THR A 49 3.08 2.74 -1.04
C THR A 49 4.50 2.30 -0.73
N VAL A 50 4.84 2.13 0.55
CA VAL A 50 6.14 1.58 0.97
C VAL A 50 6.33 0.15 0.48
N THR A 51 5.27 -0.68 0.57
CA THR A 51 5.26 -2.05 0.05
C THR A 51 5.52 -2.08 -1.45
N PHE A 52 4.82 -1.21 -2.20
CA PHE A 52 5.00 -1.09 -3.64
C PHE A 52 6.42 -0.63 -3.98
N TYR A 53 6.98 0.33 -3.24
CA TYR A 53 8.36 0.78 -3.44
C TYR A 53 9.37 -0.36 -3.32
N TYR A 54 9.31 -1.15 -2.24
CA TYR A 54 10.21 -2.29 -2.06
C TYR A 54 9.98 -3.38 -3.11
N GLY A 55 8.73 -3.70 -3.44
CA GLY A 55 8.41 -4.67 -4.47
C GLY A 55 8.86 -4.23 -5.87
N TYR A 56 8.70 -2.94 -6.19
CA TYR A 56 9.15 -2.32 -7.42
C TYR A 56 10.68 -2.38 -7.53
N GLN A 57 11.40 -1.96 -6.49
CA GLN A 57 12.86 -2.09 -6.46
C GLN A 57 13.31 -3.54 -6.60
N ALA A 58 12.59 -4.49 -5.99
CA ALA A 58 12.92 -5.91 -6.11
C ALA A 58 12.81 -6.44 -7.55
N ILE A 59 12.01 -5.83 -8.43
CA ILE A 59 11.83 -6.30 -9.82
C ILE A 59 12.59 -5.44 -10.84
N THR A 60 12.95 -4.20 -10.52
CA THR A 60 13.64 -3.30 -11.45
C THR A 60 15.14 -3.20 -11.24
N THR A 61 15.63 -3.45 -10.02
CA THR A 61 17.06 -3.34 -9.73
C THR A 61 17.79 -4.51 -10.39
N ASN A 62 18.82 -4.23 -11.17
CA ASN A 62 19.75 -5.24 -11.68
C ASN A 62 21.12 -4.99 -11.03
N PRO A 63 21.34 -5.46 -9.80
CA PRO A 63 22.65 -5.29 -9.16
C PRO A 63 23.69 -6.08 -9.98
N PRO A 64 24.77 -5.43 -10.45
CA PRO A 64 25.94 -6.19 -10.89
C PRO A 64 26.46 -6.90 -9.64
N GLN A 65 26.88 -8.19 -9.71
CA GLN A 65 27.64 -8.97 -8.69
C GLN A 65 26.99 -10.32 -8.27
N PRO A 66 27.76 -11.31 -7.78
CA PRO A 66 27.30 -12.65 -7.39
C PRO A 66 26.25 -12.73 -6.25
N MET A 67 25.96 -11.61 -5.57
CA MET A 67 24.97 -11.55 -4.46
C MET A 67 23.62 -10.95 -4.86
N ALA A 68 23.33 -10.79 -6.16
CA ALA A 68 22.06 -10.25 -6.64
C ALA A 68 20.82 -10.91 -5.98
N SER A 69 20.84 -12.24 -5.81
CA SER A 69 19.73 -12.98 -5.21
C SER A 69 19.44 -12.60 -3.75
N GLU A 70 20.45 -12.20 -2.99
CA GLU A 70 20.29 -11.79 -1.59
C GLU A 70 19.55 -10.46 -1.49
N GLU A 71 19.96 -9.47 -2.28
CA GLU A 71 19.34 -8.14 -2.28
C GLU A 71 17.89 -8.20 -2.76
N HIS A 72 17.60 -8.97 -3.80
CA HIS A 72 16.22 -9.22 -4.24
C HIS A 72 15.36 -9.87 -3.14
N SER A 73 15.90 -10.88 -2.46
CA SER A 73 15.18 -11.58 -1.39
C SER A 73 14.94 -10.67 -0.18
N PHE A 74 15.89 -9.79 0.14
CA PHE A 74 15.75 -8.80 1.19
C PHE A 74 14.66 -7.77 0.89
N LEU A 75 14.63 -7.23 -0.34
CA LEU A 75 13.59 -6.28 -0.77
C LEU A 75 12.20 -6.92 -0.76
N ILE A 76 12.07 -8.18 -1.21
CA ILE A 76 10.82 -8.95 -1.12
C ILE A 76 10.41 -9.15 0.35
N GLY A 77 11.36 -9.49 1.22
CA GLY A 77 11.12 -9.62 2.65
C GLY A 77 10.58 -8.32 3.27
N MET A 78 11.22 -7.19 2.96
CA MET A 78 10.78 -5.86 3.41
C MET A 78 9.38 -5.49 2.88
N ALA A 79 9.11 -5.77 1.60
CA ALA A 79 7.79 -5.59 1.01
C ALA A 79 6.73 -6.44 1.74
N GLY A 80 7.05 -7.69 2.09
CA GLY A 80 6.17 -8.56 2.87
C GLY A 80 5.86 -8.01 4.26
N VAL A 81 6.87 -7.54 4.99
CA VAL A 81 6.69 -6.94 6.33
C VAL A 81 5.82 -5.68 6.26
N SER A 82 6.11 -4.77 5.33
CA SER A 82 5.30 -3.55 5.17
C SER A 82 3.87 -3.87 4.73
N TRP A 83 3.68 -4.92 3.93
CA TRP A 83 2.36 -5.38 3.51
C TRP A 83 1.53 -5.90 4.69
N ILE A 84 2.14 -6.69 5.58
CA ILE A 84 1.49 -7.19 6.80
C ILE A 84 1.00 -6.01 7.66
N LEU A 85 1.87 -5.02 7.91
CA LEU A 85 1.48 -3.81 8.66
C LEU A 85 0.34 -3.04 7.98
N SER A 86 0.39 -2.95 6.66
CA SER A 86 -0.65 -2.33 5.84
C SER A 86 -2.00 -3.05 6.02
N MET A 87 -2.02 -4.38 6.00
CA MET A 87 -3.24 -5.18 6.20
C MET A 87 -3.80 -5.06 7.62
N PHE A 88 -2.94 -5.03 8.65
CA PHE A 88 -3.37 -4.80 10.03
C PHE A 88 -4.05 -3.43 10.19
N SER A 89 -3.47 -2.37 9.60
CA SER A 89 -4.08 -1.04 9.60
C SER A 89 -5.47 -1.04 8.96
N LEU A 90 -5.62 -1.72 7.82
CA LEU A 90 -6.91 -1.87 7.15
C LEU A 90 -7.93 -2.63 8.02
N GLY A 91 -7.52 -3.71 8.67
CA GLY A 91 -8.38 -4.48 9.59
C GLY A 91 -8.89 -3.62 10.75
N ILE A 92 -8.04 -2.77 11.33
CA ILE A 92 -8.43 -1.81 12.38
C ILE A 92 -9.46 -0.81 11.85
N ALA A 93 -9.27 -0.28 10.64
CA ALA A 93 -10.22 0.64 10.01
C ALA A 93 -11.61 -0.01 9.86
N ILE A 94 -11.65 -1.24 9.31
CA ILE A 94 -12.89 -2.00 9.10
C ILE A 94 -13.60 -2.25 10.43
N PHE A 95 -12.85 -2.70 11.45
CA PHE A 95 -13.41 -2.93 12.78
C PHE A 95 -14.06 -1.67 13.36
N GLN A 96 -13.41 -0.51 13.21
CA GLN A 96 -13.97 0.76 13.67
C GLN A 96 -15.21 1.17 12.89
N PHE A 97 -15.23 1.03 11.56
CA PHE A 97 -16.43 1.28 10.77
C PHE A 97 -17.61 0.41 11.20
N THR A 98 -17.39 -0.89 11.41
CA THR A 98 -18.42 -1.82 11.90
C THR A 98 -18.95 -1.42 13.27
N LYS A 99 -18.07 -1.01 14.20
CA LYS A 99 -18.48 -0.54 15.54
C LYS A 99 -19.33 0.73 15.47
N ILE A 100 -19.00 1.65 14.57
CA ILE A 100 -19.75 2.90 14.36
C ILE A 100 -21.15 2.60 13.77
N ILE A 101 -21.23 1.68 12.81
CA ILE A 101 -22.51 1.25 12.22
C ILE A 101 -23.40 0.64 13.30
N LYS A 102 -22.87 -0.28 14.13
CA LYS A 102 -23.62 -0.90 15.24
C LYS A 102 -24.17 0.11 16.22
N ARG A 103 -23.43 1.19 16.54
CA ARG A 103 -23.87 2.26 17.46
C ARG A 103 -24.96 3.17 16.89
N ARG A 104 -25.13 3.25 15.57
CA ARG A 104 -26.16 4.09 14.94
C ARG A 104 -27.51 3.37 14.78
N GLY A 105 -27.53 2.06 14.90
CA GLY A 105 -28.75 1.24 14.78
C GLY A 105 -29.34 0.77 16.12
N ALA A 106 -28.75 1.19 17.25
CA ALA A 106 -29.24 0.96 18.61
C ALA A 106 -29.64 2.30 19.23
#